data_AF-A0A6L3B2S0-F1
#
_entry.id   AF-A0A6L3B2S0-F1
#
_cell.length_a   1.000
_cell.length_b   1.000
_cell.length_c   1.000
_cell.angle_alpha   90.00
_cell.angle_beta   90.00
_cell.angle_gamma   90.00
#
_symmetry.space_group_name_H-M   'P 1'
#
loop_
_entity.id
_entity.type
_entity.pdbx_description
1 polymer ?
#
loop_
_entity_poly.entity_id
_entity_poly.type
_entity_poly.pdbx_seq_one_letter_code
_entity_poly.pdbx_strand_id
1 'polypeptide(L)'
;MDDHPHDHAACACGEFWNLGRQLECPVCGAPSTTRLRAWEVPVHGTEDLLICGCLAVQSAMAAVARAGQPIAAVLSLQSPGAVDGGGGAPRVGTVPQLVIECEDTADAAHPRAPRQHHVEAALGFARQHGGRLLIHCHLGIARSTAMALAVVADGLGPGREAEALDRVLAARPCATPNPLIVALSDRLLDRGGALTAVVEGHPDIVRRRGGQSFP
;
A
#
# COMPACT_ATOMS: atom_id res chain seq x y z
N MET A 1 -6.96 -5.04 -24.73
CA MET A 1 -5.68 -5.73 -24.48
C MET A 1 -5.68 -5.97 -22.99
N ASP A 2 -5.88 -7.22 -22.59
CA ASP A 2 -6.87 -7.57 -21.57
C ASP A 2 -6.47 -7.19 -20.14
N ASP A 3 -7.21 -6.22 -19.61
CA ASP A 3 -7.31 -5.92 -18.20
C ASP A 3 -8.18 -7.04 -17.59
N HIS A 4 -7.59 -7.96 -16.84
CA HIS A 4 -8.33 -8.96 -16.06
C HIS A 4 -8.30 -8.59 -14.56
N PRO A 5 -9.05 -7.56 -14.13
CA PRO A 5 -9.23 -7.26 -12.70
C PRO A 5 -10.29 -8.14 -12.04
N HIS A 6 -10.71 -9.25 -12.67
CA HIS A 6 -11.94 -9.97 -12.30
C HIS A 6 -11.75 -11.25 -11.48
N ASP A 7 -10.53 -11.75 -11.30
CA ASP A 7 -10.28 -13.04 -10.66
C ASP A 7 -9.74 -12.93 -9.24
N HIS A 8 -9.93 -11.81 -8.55
CA HIS A 8 -9.47 -11.63 -7.17
C HIS A 8 -10.64 -11.31 -6.23
N ALA A 9 -10.63 -11.90 -5.04
CA ALA A 9 -11.60 -11.66 -3.98
C ALA A 9 -10.92 -11.03 -2.76
N ALA A 10 -11.66 -10.19 -2.03
CA ALA A 10 -11.28 -9.74 -0.70
C ALA A 10 -12.30 -10.21 0.34
N CYS A 11 -11.83 -10.49 1.54
CA CYS A 11 -12.66 -10.92 2.68
C CYS A 11 -12.77 -9.80 3.72
N ALA A 12 -13.79 -9.90 4.59
CA ALA A 12 -14.01 -8.99 5.71
C ALA A 12 -12.87 -9.01 6.73
N CYS A 13 -12.12 -10.13 6.81
CA CYS A 13 -10.90 -10.21 7.61
C CYS A 13 -9.72 -9.44 6.99
N GLY A 14 -9.91 -8.82 5.82
CA GLY A 14 -8.88 -8.08 5.11
C GLY A 14 -7.98 -8.91 4.20
N GLU A 15 -8.22 -10.22 4.07
CA GLU A 15 -7.46 -11.09 3.17
C GLU A 15 -7.79 -10.83 1.69
N PHE A 16 -6.82 -11.00 0.80
CA PHE A 16 -6.96 -10.88 -0.64
C PHE A 16 -6.32 -12.07 -1.35
N TRP A 17 -7.03 -12.69 -2.28
CA TRP A 17 -6.55 -13.88 -2.99
C TRP A 17 -7.15 -14.03 -4.39
N ASN A 18 -6.57 -14.93 -5.19
CA ASN A 18 -7.02 -15.24 -6.53
C ASN A 18 -8.15 -16.31 -6.50
N LEU A 19 -9.34 -15.95 -6.98
CA LEU A 19 -10.53 -16.79 -7.09
C LEU A 19 -10.31 -18.03 -7.97
N GLY A 20 -9.50 -17.93 -9.01
CA GLY A 20 -9.16 -19.04 -9.90
C GLY A 20 -8.34 -20.14 -9.22
N ARG A 21 -7.84 -19.91 -8.00
CA ARG A 21 -7.08 -20.89 -7.21
C ARG A 21 -7.77 -21.30 -5.92
N GLN A 22 -8.63 -20.45 -5.37
CA GLN A 22 -9.25 -20.70 -4.07
C GLN A 22 -10.62 -20.02 -3.96
N LEU A 23 -11.64 -20.81 -3.59
CA LEU A 23 -13.05 -20.36 -3.50
C LEU A 23 -13.44 -19.86 -2.10
N GLU A 24 -12.58 -20.04 -1.11
CA GLU A 24 -12.77 -19.63 0.28
C GLU A 24 -11.55 -18.83 0.76
N CYS A 25 -11.75 -17.91 1.69
CA CYS A 25 -10.66 -17.13 2.27
C CYS A 25 -9.62 -18.05 2.95
N PRO A 26 -8.32 -17.96 2.61
CA PRO A 26 -7.28 -18.79 3.22
C PRO A 26 -7.02 -18.50 4.71
N VAL A 27 -7.52 -17.38 5.22
CA VAL A 27 -7.29 -16.96 6.60
C VAL A 27 -8.45 -17.36 7.52
N CYS A 28 -9.69 -17.12 7.11
CA CYS A 28 -10.86 -17.35 7.98
C CYS A 28 -11.88 -18.34 7.42
N GLY A 29 -11.67 -18.90 6.21
CA GLY A 29 -12.57 -19.87 5.58
C GLY A 29 -13.90 -19.28 5.07
N ALA A 30 -14.06 -17.95 5.07
CA ALA A 30 -15.28 -17.33 4.56
C ALA A 30 -15.45 -17.60 3.04
N PRO A 31 -16.65 -17.98 2.57
CA PRO A 31 -16.89 -18.22 1.15
C PRO A 31 -16.77 -16.93 0.34
N SER A 32 -16.31 -17.03 -0.92
CA SER A 32 -16.07 -15.88 -1.80
C SER A 32 -17.33 -15.10 -2.25
N THR A 33 -18.48 -15.40 -1.66
CA THR A 33 -19.78 -14.78 -1.97
C THR A 33 -19.92 -13.39 -1.37
N THR A 34 -19.14 -13.06 -0.33
CA THR A 34 -19.00 -11.69 0.17
C THR A 34 -17.92 -10.99 -0.64
N ARG A 35 -18.28 -10.48 -1.83
CA ARG A 35 -17.37 -9.67 -2.69
C ARG A 35 -17.10 -8.33 -2.03
N LEU A 36 -16.27 -8.30 -0.99
CA LEU A 36 -15.73 -7.04 -0.51
C LEU A 36 -14.67 -6.59 -1.50
N ARG A 37 -14.71 -5.31 -1.85
CA ARG A 37 -13.62 -4.69 -2.60
C ARG A 37 -12.48 -4.41 -1.62
N ALA A 38 -11.24 -4.43 -2.10
CA ALA A 38 -10.08 -4.19 -1.24
C ALA A 38 -10.22 -2.89 -0.42
N TRP A 39 -10.94 -1.89 -0.92
CA TRP A 39 -11.18 -0.60 -0.25
C TRP A 39 -12.33 -0.60 0.77
N GLU A 40 -13.01 -1.72 0.98
CA GLU A 40 -14.05 -1.91 2.00
C GLU A 40 -13.51 -2.63 3.25
N VAL A 41 -12.24 -3.08 3.22
CA VAL A 41 -11.53 -3.57 4.40
C VAL A 41 -11.43 -2.42 5.42
N PRO A 42 -11.94 -2.61 6.65
CA PRO A 42 -11.87 -1.58 7.69
C PRO A 42 -10.43 -1.12 7.88
N VAL A 43 -10.24 0.20 7.96
CA VAL A 43 -8.93 0.77 8.31
C VAL A 43 -8.68 0.45 9.78
N HIS A 44 -7.82 -0.52 10.04
CA HIS A 44 -7.25 -0.75 11.37
C HIS A 44 -6.01 0.14 11.50
N GLY A 45 -6.22 1.45 11.50
CA GLY A 45 -5.12 2.39 11.67
C GLY A 45 -4.48 2.24 13.05
N THR A 46 -3.15 2.35 13.10
CA THR A 46 -2.52 2.93 14.29
C THR A 46 -2.86 4.43 14.32
N GLU A 47 -2.59 5.16 15.41
CA GLU A 47 -3.01 6.56 15.52
C GLU A 47 -2.49 7.46 14.37
N ASP A 48 -1.45 7.03 13.63
CA ASP A 48 -0.72 7.85 12.66
C ASP A 48 -0.72 7.34 11.20
N LEU A 49 -1.29 6.17 10.87
CA LEU A 49 -1.19 5.60 9.51
C LEU A 49 -2.51 5.03 9.00
N LEU A 50 -2.93 5.49 7.81
CA LEU A 50 -4.04 4.94 7.03
C LEU A 50 -3.56 4.51 5.65
N ILE A 51 -4.01 3.34 5.19
CA ILE A 51 -3.73 2.84 3.85
C ILE A 51 -5.03 2.40 3.17
N CYS A 52 -5.29 2.89 1.97
CA CYS A 52 -6.48 2.53 1.20
C CYS A 52 -6.23 2.53 -0.32
N GLY A 53 -7.26 2.14 -1.08
CA GLY A 53 -7.31 2.33 -2.54
C GLY A 53 -7.91 3.69 -2.90
N CYS A 54 -7.67 4.17 -4.12
CA CYS A 54 -8.02 5.52 -4.55
C CYS A 54 -9.52 5.84 -4.41
N LEU A 55 -10.38 4.84 -4.65
CA LEU A 55 -11.84 5.00 -4.53
C LEU A 55 -12.34 5.19 -3.09
N ALA A 56 -11.54 4.86 -2.07
CA ALA A 56 -11.90 5.04 -0.66
C ALA A 56 -11.24 6.25 -0.01
N VAL A 57 -10.45 7.05 -0.73
CA VAL A 57 -9.75 8.21 -0.14
C VAL A 57 -10.76 9.18 0.48
N GLN A 58 -11.79 9.58 -0.27
CA GLN A 58 -12.78 10.55 0.20
C GLN A 58 -13.58 10.04 1.41
N SER A 59 -14.02 8.77 1.38
CA SER A 59 -14.77 8.18 2.49
C SER A 59 -13.90 7.99 3.74
N ALA A 60 -12.63 7.58 3.58
CA ALA A 60 -11.67 7.48 4.66
C ALA A 60 -11.41 8.84 5.30
N MET A 61 -11.15 9.87 4.50
CA MET A 61 -10.96 11.24 4.99
C MET A 61 -12.18 11.75 5.77
N ALA A 62 -13.39 11.56 5.23
CA ALA A 62 -14.61 11.99 5.89
C ALA A 62 -14.86 11.23 7.21
N ALA A 63 -14.58 9.93 7.27
CA ALA A 63 -14.70 9.13 8.47
C ALA A 63 -13.75 9.62 9.58
N VAL A 64 -12.50 9.88 9.21
CA VAL A 64 -11.45 10.35 10.12
C VAL A 64 -11.74 11.77 10.63
N ALA A 65 -12.25 12.66 9.77
CA ALA A 65 -12.69 13.99 10.17
C ALA A 65 -13.85 13.93 11.17
N ARG A 66 -14.85 13.06 10.96
CA ARG A 66 -15.97 12.87 11.91
C ARG A 66 -15.52 12.33 13.27
N ALA A 67 -14.44 11.55 13.29
CA ALA A 67 -13.84 11.05 14.53
C ALA A 67 -13.00 12.10 15.29
N GLY A 68 -12.87 13.33 14.76
CA GLY A 68 -12.13 14.41 15.41
C GLY A 68 -10.60 14.24 15.34
N GLN A 69 -10.09 13.41 14.44
CA GLN A 69 -8.67 13.08 14.36
C GLN A 69 -8.12 13.37 12.94
N PRO A 70 -7.92 14.64 12.56
CA PRO A 70 -7.67 15.02 11.17
C PRO A 70 -6.43 14.36 10.56
N ILE A 71 -6.48 14.11 9.25
CA ILE A 71 -5.32 13.69 8.46
C ILE A 71 -4.39 14.87 8.28
N ALA A 72 -3.11 14.69 8.63
CA ALA A 72 -2.08 15.71 8.52
C ALA A 72 -1.61 15.88 7.07
N ALA A 73 -1.48 14.77 6.32
CA ALA A 73 -1.10 14.80 4.91
C ALA A 73 -1.48 13.52 4.15
N VAL A 74 -1.52 13.62 2.83
CA VAL A 74 -1.87 12.53 1.90
C VAL A 74 -0.71 12.23 0.96
N LEU A 75 -0.28 10.97 0.90
CA LEU A 75 0.67 10.46 -0.09
C LEU A 75 -0.08 9.61 -1.12
N SER A 76 -0.11 10.09 -2.35
CA SER A 76 -0.82 9.46 -3.46
C SER A 76 0.15 8.86 -4.47
N LEU A 77 0.00 7.57 -4.77
CA LEU A 77 0.71 6.91 -5.86
C LEU A 77 -0.25 6.62 -7.01
N GLN A 78 0.05 7.13 -8.19
CA GLN A 78 -0.76 6.91 -9.39
C GLN A 78 0.09 6.37 -10.55
N SER A 79 -0.54 5.61 -11.44
CA SER A 79 0.11 5.23 -12.68
C SER A 79 0.26 6.47 -13.58
N PRO A 80 1.32 6.56 -14.38
CA PRO A 80 1.61 7.79 -15.13
C PRO A 80 0.55 8.07 -16.21
N GLY A 81 0.04 9.30 -16.23
CA GLY A 81 -1.05 9.70 -17.12
C GLY A 81 -2.45 9.27 -16.64
N ALA A 82 -2.58 8.71 -15.44
CA ALA A 82 -3.87 8.38 -14.88
C ALA A 82 -4.68 9.66 -14.56
N VAL A 83 -5.94 9.68 -14.99
CA VAL A 83 -6.89 10.77 -14.76
C VAL A 83 -7.80 10.45 -13.58
N ASP A 84 -8.37 11.49 -12.96
CA ASP A 84 -9.34 11.33 -11.88
C ASP A 84 -10.54 10.48 -12.34
N GLY A 85 -10.98 9.55 -11.50
CA GLY A 85 -11.99 8.52 -11.84
C GLY A 85 -11.51 7.38 -12.74
N GLY A 86 -10.36 7.51 -13.43
CA GLY A 86 -9.72 6.48 -14.26
C GLY A 86 -8.57 5.74 -13.56
N GLY A 87 -8.53 5.77 -12.24
CA GLY A 87 -7.43 5.25 -11.43
C GLY A 87 -6.35 6.28 -11.05
N GLY A 88 -6.54 7.54 -11.43
CA GLY A 88 -5.76 8.67 -10.95
C GLY A 88 -6.05 8.98 -9.48
N ALA A 89 -5.10 9.64 -8.83
CA ALA A 89 -5.25 10.03 -7.44
C ALA A 89 -6.28 11.16 -7.29
N PRO A 90 -7.32 10.98 -6.45
CA PRO A 90 -8.25 12.06 -6.16
C PRO A 90 -7.50 13.21 -5.52
N ARG A 91 -7.82 14.43 -5.94
CA ARG A 91 -7.22 15.64 -5.37
C ARG A 91 -7.99 16.04 -4.13
N VAL A 92 -7.28 16.13 -3.00
CA VAL A 92 -7.92 16.25 -1.68
C VAL A 92 -8.08 17.69 -1.21
N GLY A 93 -7.31 18.64 -1.76
CA GLY A 93 -7.51 20.09 -1.70
C GLY A 93 -7.38 20.78 -0.33
N THR A 94 -7.80 20.13 0.75
CA THR A 94 -7.90 20.70 2.11
C THR A 94 -6.75 20.31 3.02
N VAL A 95 -5.92 19.35 2.58
CA VAL A 95 -4.75 18.85 3.30
C VAL A 95 -3.56 18.78 2.35
N PRO A 96 -2.31 18.95 2.85
CA PRO A 96 -1.11 18.74 2.05
C PRO A 96 -1.14 17.38 1.35
N GLN A 97 -0.81 17.38 0.04
CA GLN A 97 -0.82 16.17 -0.78
C GLN A 97 0.45 16.10 -1.63
N LEU A 98 1.20 15.01 -1.50
CA LEU A 98 2.24 14.64 -2.45
C LEU A 98 1.69 13.60 -3.41
N VAL A 99 1.89 13.83 -4.71
CA VAL A 99 1.53 12.86 -5.74
C VAL A 99 2.79 12.36 -6.45
N ILE A 100 2.97 11.06 -6.42
CA ILE A 100 4.06 10.34 -7.07
C ILE A 100 3.49 9.56 -8.25
N GLU A 101 4.08 9.74 -9.42
CA GLU A 101 3.73 9.02 -10.63
C GLU A 101 4.75 7.93 -10.92
N CYS A 102 4.33 6.67 -10.77
CA CYS A 102 5.16 5.53 -11.14
C CYS A 102 4.29 4.29 -11.44
N GLU A 103 4.77 3.44 -12.34
CA GLU A 103 4.10 2.19 -12.65
C GLU A 103 4.22 1.19 -11.49
N ASP A 104 3.24 0.29 -11.37
CA ASP A 104 3.32 -0.83 -10.43
C ASP A 104 4.12 -1.99 -11.03
N THR A 105 5.43 -1.85 -11.09
CA THR A 105 6.33 -2.86 -11.65
C THR A 105 7.48 -3.18 -10.72
N ALA A 106 7.96 -4.42 -10.77
CA ALA A 106 9.20 -4.87 -10.13
C ALA A 106 10.41 -4.73 -11.07
N ASP A 107 10.19 -4.59 -12.37
CA ASP A 107 11.23 -4.41 -13.37
C ASP A 107 11.82 -2.99 -13.28
N ALA A 108 13.06 -2.89 -12.80
CA ALA A 108 13.80 -1.63 -12.71
C ALA A 108 14.15 -1.04 -14.09
N ALA A 109 14.15 -1.84 -15.16
CA ALA A 109 14.37 -1.38 -16.52
C ALA A 109 13.14 -0.71 -17.12
N HIS A 110 11.94 -0.92 -16.55
CA HIS A 110 10.73 -0.30 -17.05
C HIS A 110 10.85 1.24 -17.04
N PRO A 111 10.48 1.94 -18.15
CA PRO A 111 10.71 3.37 -18.29
C PRO A 111 10.06 4.22 -17.19
N ARG A 112 8.96 3.72 -16.64
CA ARG A 112 8.17 4.39 -15.59
C ARG A 112 8.22 3.64 -14.26
N ALA A 113 9.21 2.78 -14.05
CA ALA A 113 9.43 2.08 -12.79
C ALA A 113 9.61 3.06 -11.62
N PRO A 114 9.26 2.67 -10.39
CA PRO A 114 9.68 3.37 -9.19
C PRO A 114 11.20 3.61 -9.17
N ARG A 115 11.62 4.81 -8.74
CA ARG A 115 13.03 5.23 -8.67
C ARG A 115 13.35 5.75 -7.27
N GLN A 116 14.63 5.87 -6.97
CA GLN A 116 15.14 6.35 -5.69
C GLN A 116 14.50 7.69 -5.28
N HIS A 117 14.42 8.66 -6.20
CA HIS A 117 13.84 9.97 -5.93
C HIS A 117 12.35 9.94 -5.54
N HIS A 118 11.59 8.91 -5.96
CA HIS A 118 10.20 8.75 -5.51
C HIS A 118 10.14 8.41 -4.02
N VAL A 119 11.01 7.50 -3.56
CA VAL A 119 11.09 7.12 -2.14
C VAL A 119 11.62 8.28 -1.31
N GLU A 120 12.65 8.98 -1.78
CA GLU A 120 13.20 10.18 -1.11
C GLU A 120 12.13 11.26 -0.93
N ALA A 121 11.33 11.54 -1.98
CA ALA A 121 10.23 12.49 -1.90
C ALA A 121 9.16 12.06 -0.89
N ALA A 122 8.80 10.77 -0.87
CA ALA A 122 7.83 10.23 0.09
C ALA A 122 8.34 10.37 1.54
N LEU A 123 9.60 10.02 1.81
CA LEU A 123 10.21 10.13 3.14
C LEU A 123 10.32 11.59 3.58
N GLY A 124 10.81 12.48 2.71
CA GLY A 124 10.91 13.91 3.01
C GLY A 124 9.55 14.52 3.33
N PHE A 125 8.52 14.18 2.53
CA PHE A 125 7.15 14.63 2.76
C PHE A 125 6.58 14.12 4.09
N ALA A 126 6.76 12.83 4.40
CA ALA A 126 6.31 12.25 5.66
C ALA A 126 6.97 12.91 6.88
N ARG A 127 8.29 13.13 6.84
CA ARG A 127 9.04 13.83 7.89
C ARG A 127 8.60 15.28 8.07
N GLN A 128 8.28 15.97 6.98
CA GLN A 128 7.85 17.37 7.01
C GLN A 128 6.50 17.55 7.69
N HIS A 129 5.54 16.66 7.40
CA HIS A 129 4.16 16.84 7.87
C HIS A 129 3.87 16.17 9.22
N GLY A 130 4.52 15.04 9.52
CA GLY A 130 4.28 14.28 10.73
C GLY A 130 2.80 13.90 10.93
N GLY A 131 2.47 13.40 12.13
CA GLY A 131 1.10 13.02 12.49
C GLY A 131 0.48 11.97 11.57
N ARG A 132 -0.84 12.04 11.40
CA ARG A 132 -1.62 11.04 10.68
C ARG A 132 -1.49 11.15 9.17
N LEU A 133 -0.84 10.17 8.55
CA LEU A 133 -0.66 10.06 7.10
C LEU A 133 -1.66 9.10 6.47
N LEU A 134 -2.29 9.54 5.37
CA LEU A 134 -3.04 8.65 4.48
C LEU A 134 -2.20 8.35 3.24
N ILE A 135 -1.93 7.07 3.00
CA ILE A 135 -1.13 6.60 1.86
C ILE A 135 -1.99 5.71 0.98
N HIS A 136 -2.13 6.04 -0.30
CA HIS A 136 -2.97 5.26 -1.20
C HIS A 136 -2.33 5.06 -2.58
N CYS A 137 -2.77 4.00 -3.26
CA CYS A 137 -2.54 3.82 -4.69
C CYS A 137 -3.89 3.47 -5.36
N HIS A 138 -3.90 2.75 -6.48
CA HIS A 138 -5.13 2.31 -7.10
C HIS A 138 -5.93 1.35 -6.19
N LEU A 139 -5.35 0.18 -5.86
CA LEU A 139 -6.00 -0.85 -5.03
C LEU A 139 -5.63 -0.77 -3.54
N GLY A 140 -4.58 -0.02 -3.20
CA GLY A 140 -4.04 0.02 -1.84
C GLY A 140 -3.35 -1.28 -1.42
N ILE A 141 -2.70 -1.99 -2.35
CA ILE A 141 -2.11 -3.32 -2.10
C ILE A 141 -0.59 -3.32 -2.19
N ALA A 142 0.00 -2.72 -3.24
CA ALA A 142 1.43 -2.87 -3.58
C ALA A 142 2.26 -1.59 -3.41
N ARG A 143 2.10 -0.61 -4.31
CA ARG A 143 2.85 0.67 -4.25
C ARG A 143 2.68 1.43 -2.92
N SER A 144 1.44 1.59 -2.46
CA SER A 144 1.16 2.35 -1.22
C SER A 144 1.67 1.66 0.03
N THR A 145 1.57 0.34 0.10
CA THR A 145 2.03 -0.44 1.26
C THR A 145 3.56 -0.50 1.30
N ALA A 146 4.24 -0.51 0.15
CA ALA A 146 5.69 -0.38 0.09
C ALA A 146 6.19 1.02 0.53
N MET A 147 5.52 2.10 0.10
CA MET A 147 5.86 3.44 0.61
C MET A 147 5.52 3.60 2.09
N ALA A 148 4.41 3.02 2.55
CA ALA A 148 4.07 3.01 3.97
C ALA A 148 5.14 2.27 4.78
N LEU A 149 5.63 1.13 4.30
CA LEU A 149 6.72 0.40 4.94
C LEU A 149 7.99 1.26 5.03
N ALA A 150 8.35 1.96 3.96
CA ALA A 150 9.49 2.88 3.97
C ALA A 150 9.34 3.97 5.04
N VAL A 151 8.18 4.65 5.07
CA VAL A 151 7.88 5.73 6.03
C VAL A 151 7.89 5.23 7.47
N VAL A 152 7.27 4.08 7.74
CA VAL A 152 7.24 3.51 9.10
C VAL A 152 8.63 3.07 9.52
N ALA A 153 9.37 2.37 8.66
CA ALA A 153 10.72 1.91 8.96
C ALA A 153 11.70 3.07 9.20
N ASP A 154 11.52 4.18 8.47
CA ASP A 154 12.27 5.41 8.67
C ASP A 154 12.02 6.00 10.07
N GLY A 155 10.75 6.12 10.47
CA GLY A 155 10.37 6.64 11.78
C GLY A 155 10.76 5.74 12.97
N LEU A 156 10.79 4.41 12.79
CA LEU A 156 11.15 3.47 13.86
C LEU A 156 12.66 3.33 14.06
N GLY A 157 13.46 3.59 13.03
CA GLY A 157 14.91 3.37 13.05
C GLY A 157 15.33 1.93 12.70
N PRO A 158 16.65 1.68 12.59
CA PRO A 158 17.20 0.39 12.18
C PRO A 158 16.90 -0.73 13.18
N GLY A 159 16.73 -1.96 12.69
CA GLY A 159 16.52 -3.17 13.49
C GLY A 159 15.05 -3.42 13.89
N ARG A 160 14.13 -2.65 13.32
CA ARG A 160 12.68 -2.71 13.58
C ARG A 160 11.87 -2.96 12.31
N GLU A 161 12.48 -3.59 11.31
CA GLU A 161 11.89 -3.82 9.99
C GLU A 161 10.66 -4.75 10.07
N ALA A 162 10.73 -5.78 10.92
CA ALA A 162 9.60 -6.67 11.17
C ALA A 162 8.43 -5.91 11.83
N GLU A 163 8.72 -5.09 12.85
CA GLU A 163 7.70 -4.25 13.48
C GLU A 163 7.10 -3.23 12.49
N ALA A 164 7.92 -2.67 11.60
CA ALA A 164 7.45 -1.77 10.55
C ALA A 164 6.46 -2.49 9.62
N LEU A 165 6.77 -3.72 9.24
CA LEU A 165 5.88 -4.56 8.43
C LEU A 165 4.59 -4.90 9.17
N ASP A 166 4.67 -5.26 10.45
CA ASP A 166 3.51 -5.56 11.29
C ASP A 166 2.55 -4.36 11.37
N ARG A 167 3.07 -3.14 11.51
CA ARG A 167 2.24 -1.92 11.49
C ARG A 167 1.56 -1.68 10.15
N VAL A 168 2.25 -1.98 9.04
CA VAL A 168 1.65 -1.89 7.69
C VAL A 168 0.57 -2.95 7.51
N LEU A 169 0.80 -4.18 7.97
CA LEU A 169 -0.18 -5.27 7.90
C LEU A 169 -1.37 -5.04 8.82
N ALA A 170 -1.16 -4.42 9.99
CA ALA A 170 -2.25 -3.94 10.83
C ALA A 170 -3.08 -2.90 10.09
N ALA A 171 -2.46 -1.85 9.53
CA ALA A 171 -3.17 -0.83 8.75
C ALA A 171 -3.83 -1.39 7.47
N ARG A 172 -3.26 -2.46 6.89
CA ARG A 172 -3.67 -3.05 5.62
C ARG A 172 -3.37 -4.55 5.56
N PRO A 173 -4.27 -5.42 6.04
CA PRO A 173 -4.02 -6.86 6.11
C PRO A 173 -3.69 -7.52 4.75
N CYS A 174 -4.27 -7.01 3.66
CA CYS A 174 -4.00 -7.47 2.28
C CYS A 174 -2.68 -6.96 1.68
N ALA A 175 -1.84 -6.26 2.44
CA ALA A 175 -0.61 -5.68 1.90
C ALA A 175 0.25 -6.74 1.21
N THR A 176 0.70 -6.40 -0.01
CA THR A 176 1.69 -7.15 -0.77
C THR A 176 2.66 -6.12 -1.36
N PRO A 177 3.59 -5.57 -0.53
CA PRO A 177 4.43 -4.46 -0.93
C PRO A 177 5.16 -4.69 -2.25
N ASN A 178 5.20 -3.68 -3.12
CA ASN A 178 5.97 -3.73 -4.37
C ASN A 178 7.47 -3.96 -4.06
N PRO A 179 8.10 -5.04 -4.57
CA PRO A 179 9.46 -5.43 -4.16
C PRO A 179 10.54 -4.43 -4.60
N LEU A 180 10.37 -3.75 -5.74
CA LEU A 180 11.33 -2.75 -6.20
C LEU A 180 11.34 -1.52 -5.28
N ILE A 181 10.16 -1.04 -4.85
CA ILE A 181 10.08 0.05 -3.86
C ILE A 181 10.70 -0.37 -2.53
N VAL A 182 10.45 -1.60 -2.06
CA VAL A 182 11.06 -2.11 -0.83
C VAL A 182 12.58 -2.13 -0.93
N ALA A 183 13.14 -2.66 -2.03
CA ALA A 183 14.59 -2.69 -2.24
C ALA A 183 15.22 -1.29 -2.41
N LEU A 184 14.49 -0.32 -2.97
CA LEU A 184 14.92 1.08 -3.01
C LEU A 184 14.93 1.69 -1.60
N SER A 185 13.91 1.41 -0.81
CA SER A 185 13.76 1.90 0.57
C SER A 185 14.82 1.31 1.49
N ASP A 186 15.10 0.03 1.36
CA ASP A 186 16.15 -0.68 2.09
C ASP A 186 17.52 -0.02 1.90
N ARG A 187 17.89 0.26 0.64
CA ARG A 187 19.14 0.95 0.30
C ARG A 187 19.19 2.39 0.82
N LEU A 188 18.10 3.14 0.68
CA LEU A 188 18.03 4.53 1.12
C LEU A 188 18.12 4.68 2.65
N LEU A 189 17.56 3.73 3.38
CA LEU A 189 17.55 3.71 4.85
C LEU A 189 18.74 2.94 5.46
N ASP A 190 19.69 2.50 4.62
CA ASP A 190 20.87 1.72 4.99
C ASP A 190 20.53 0.49 5.85
N ARG A 191 19.60 -0.34 5.36
CA ARG A 191 19.06 -1.50 6.09
C ARG A 191 19.75 -2.83 5.76
N GLY A 192 20.72 -2.83 4.84
CA GLY A 192 21.53 -4.01 4.53
C GLY A 192 20.71 -5.23 4.06
N GLY A 193 19.55 -5.02 3.45
CA GLY A 193 18.63 -6.06 2.98
C GLY A 193 17.56 -6.47 4.00
N ALA A 194 17.56 -5.93 5.22
CA ALA A 194 16.62 -6.33 6.27
C ALA A 194 15.15 -6.03 5.93
N LEU A 195 14.83 -4.90 5.28
CA LEU A 195 13.45 -4.59 4.86
C LEU A 195 12.99 -5.54 3.76
N THR A 196 13.87 -5.85 2.82
CA THR A 196 13.58 -6.84 1.78
C THR A 196 13.32 -8.21 2.41
N ALA A 197 14.19 -8.64 3.33
CA ALA A 197 14.11 -9.95 3.97
C ALA A 197 12.80 -10.16 4.74
N VAL A 198 12.32 -9.16 5.50
CA VAL A 198 11.05 -9.31 6.24
C VAL A 198 9.85 -9.44 5.30
N VAL A 199 9.85 -8.73 4.18
CA VAL A 199 8.77 -8.80 3.19
C VAL A 199 8.81 -10.13 2.42
N GLU A 200 9.98 -10.57 1.99
CA GLU A 200 10.17 -11.82 1.26
C GLU A 200 10.02 -13.07 2.15
N GLY A 201 10.26 -12.95 3.45
CA GLY A 201 10.09 -14.04 4.42
C GLY A 201 8.68 -14.14 5.01
N HIS A 202 7.81 -13.14 4.83
CA HIS A 202 6.49 -13.16 5.47
C HIS A 202 5.54 -14.16 4.78
N PRO A 203 5.01 -15.17 5.50
CA PRO A 203 4.29 -16.29 4.89
C PRO A 203 3.05 -15.86 4.10
N ASP A 204 2.26 -14.91 4.61
CA ASP A 204 1.08 -14.43 3.89
C ASP A 204 1.44 -13.63 2.63
N ILE A 205 2.52 -12.85 2.66
CA ILE A 205 2.97 -12.06 1.51
C ILE A 205 3.50 -13.00 0.43
N VAL A 206 4.31 -13.99 0.81
CA VAL A 206 4.79 -15.04 -0.08
C VAL A 206 3.63 -15.80 -0.71
N ARG A 207 2.63 -16.21 0.09
CA ARG A 207 1.43 -16.88 -0.42
C ARG A 207 0.69 -16.03 -1.46
N ARG A 208 0.49 -14.74 -1.19
CA ARG A 208 -0.20 -13.81 -2.10
C ARG A 208 0.61 -13.56 -3.38
N ARG A 209 1.95 -13.49 -3.29
CA ARG A 209 2.87 -13.35 -4.43
C ARG A 209 2.99 -14.62 -5.26
N GLY A 210 2.89 -15.81 -4.67
CA GLY A 210 3.03 -17.12 -5.34
C GLY A 210 1.99 -17.41 -6.44
N GLY A 211 1.07 -16.49 -6.71
CA GLY A 211 0.17 -16.50 -7.87
C GLY A 211 0.38 -15.36 -8.88
N GLN A 212 1.29 -14.43 -8.60
CA GLN A 212 1.68 -13.34 -9.49
C GLN A 212 3.15 -13.53 -9.86
N SER A 213 3.41 -14.15 -11.00
CA SER A 213 4.67 -13.90 -11.69
C SER A 213 4.67 -12.40 -12.01
N PHE A 214 5.45 -11.61 -11.29
CA PHE A 214 5.76 -10.24 -11.73
C PHE A 214 6.71 -10.40 -12.92
N PRO A 215 6.29 -10.06 -14.15
CA PRO A 215 7.20 -10.04 -15.29
C PRO A 215 8.31 -9.02 -15.09
#